data_AF-A0A499UYS4-F1
#
_entry.id   AF-A0A499UYS4-F1
#
_cell.length_a   1.000
_cell.length_b   1.000
_cell.length_c   1.000
_cell.angle_alpha   90.00
_cell.angle_beta   90.00
_cell.angle_gamma   90.00
#
_symmetry.space_group_name_H-M   'P 1'
#
loop_
_entity.id
_entity.type
_entity.pdbx_description
1 polymer ?
#
loop_
_entity_poly.entity_id
_entity_poly.type
_entity_poly.pdbx_seq_one_letter_code
_entity_poly.pdbx_strand_id
1 'polypeptide(L)'
;MTGGLAAPGARAVLFGTGGHIRGSKLDDLPSVDTTLDDLRDTLLDVCGMAPGHVVRVPAHAHAAEVVGAVEEATAADGGPVLFYYAGHGLLGPRDDLYLATRASRSARHVAQSVSYRTIRDLLGEAPSGSLVVLDCCFSGRAGAPPAQGGARRAFASSRPRGSFLLTSASHYALSFAPEGERHTLFSGRLLELLNAGDPAGPLWLTADRLHAALDEEFADDGRVNPARQSEGTLGSLVLARNRAYPAGRTDEADRPADLPCPYPGLQPYRAEDSAHFFGREELTTRLFEMVEDAPDDGPVVLVGASGAGKSSVLRAGLLAGLEARATSLAPALLVPAPGPHPMRTLAEAWARATGRDTREVRTELERGCFPPPLHEQPACRLLVVDQFEEIFTRCQTPDERAAFVSVLTRNGPRPTPRVVLALRADHYGSCLEEPGLERALARAQLTVPPLRERELRAAVEGPAAAVGLTVEPGLTDRLLHDLRSGRSAHDAAAALPFLAHVLRETWRRRSGSRLTLSGYQATKGIWHSVATTTQRFYDSLDGEGRAMMRELLLRLVHLPRTAERRSYGIGSRSPPCRPGRRRSANGWPTHVS
;
A
#
# COMPACT_ATOMS: atom_id res chain seq x y z
N MET A 1 8.30 16.50 10.81
CA MET A 1 7.81 16.58 12.19
C MET A 1 7.49 15.16 12.62
N THR A 2 8.29 14.62 13.52
CA THR A 2 8.23 13.23 13.99
C THR A 2 7.06 13.04 14.94
N GLY A 3 5.92 12.53 14.44
CA GLY A 3 4.76 12.16 15.25
C GLY A 3 5.04 10.88 16.04
N GLY A 4 5.24 11.01 17.35
CA GLY A 4 5.61 9.94 18.27
C GLY A 4 5.48 10.40 19.73
N LEU A 5 5.91 9.59 20.70
CA LEU A 5 5.81 9.95 22.12
C LEU A 5 6.72 11.12 22.52
N ALA A 6 7.79 11.39 21.78
CA ALA A 6 8.65 12.56 21.98
C ALA A 6 8.03 13.89 21.47
N ALA A 7 6.80 13.85 20.91
CA ALA A 7 6.15 15.07 20.44
C ALA A 7 5.82 16.01 21.62
N PRO A 8 5.96 17.35 21.47
CA PRO A 8 5.70 18.28 22.58
C PRO A 8 4.30 18.17 23.17
N GLY A 9 3.28 17.82 22.37
CA GLY A 9 1.91 17.63 22.83
C GLY A 9 1.57 16.19 23.26
N ALA A 10 2.51 15.23 23.21
CA ALA A 10 2.23 13.87 23.64
C ALA A 10 1.92 13.84 25.14
N ARG A 11 0.96 13.01 25.55
CA ARG A 11 0.52 12.83 26.94
C ARG A 11 0.45 11.36 27.28
N ALA A 12 0.73 11.00 28.53
CA ALA A 12 0.60 9.65 29.03
C ALA A 12 -0.15 9.62 30.37
N VAL A 13 -1.09 8.69 30.50
CA VAL A 13 -1.80 8.40 31.75
C VAL A 13 -1.52 6.95 32.11
N LEU A 14 -0.85 6.76 33.25
CA LEU A 14 -0.46 5.46 33.78
C LEU A 14 -1.31 5.16 35.01
N PHE A 15 -2.12 4.11 34.94
CA PHE A 15 -3.02 3.72 36.02
C PHE A 15 -2.89 2.23 36.35
N GLY A 16 -3.01 1.89 37.61
CA GLY A 16 -3.02 0.52 38.08
C GLY A 16 -3.01 0.47 39.59
N THR A 17 -3.20 -0.72 40.14
CA THR A 17 -3.20 -0.91 41.59
C THR A 17 -2.55 -2.24 41.94
N GLY A 18 -1.53 -2.18 42.80
CA GLY A 18 -0.81 -3.37 43.27
C GLY A 18 -1.40 -3.98 44.54
N GLY A 19 -2.41 -3.36 45.16
CA GLY A 19 -3.02 -3.92 46.36
C GLY A 19 -4.45 -3.46 46.59
N HIS A 20 -5.21 -4.27 47.30
CA HIS A 20 -6.62 -4.06 47.54
C HIS A 20 -6.97 -3.82 49.01
N ILE A 21 -8.17 -3.31 49.26
CA ILE A 21 -8.70 -3.17 50.63
C ILE A 21 -8.77 -4.53 51.34
N ARG A 22 -8.58 -4.52 52.66
CA ARG A 22 -8.67 -5.71 53.50
C ARG A 22 -10.03 -6.40 53.32
N GLY A 23 -10.00 -7.70 53.04
CA GLY A 23 -11.20 -8.49 52.75
C GLY A 23 -11.61 -8.52 51.28
N SER A 24 -10.81 -7.93 50.37
CA SER A 24 -10.94 -8.17 48.94
C SER A 24 -10.67 -9.65 48.61
N LYS A 25 -11.34 -10.14 47.57
CA LYS A 25 -11.10 -11.46 46.96
C LYS A 25 -10.19 -11.39 45.72
N LEU A 26 -9.64 -10.21 45.44
CA LEU A 26 -8.61 -10.02 44.42
C LEU A 26 -7.25 -10.15 45.10
N ASP A 27 -6.34 -10.89 44.48
CA ASP A 27 -4.98 -11.04 44.99
C ASP A 27 -4.18 -9.75 44.78
N ASP A 28 -3.31 -9.43 45.73
CA ASP A 28 -2.40 -8.29 45.61
C ASP A 28 -1.32 -8.57 44.55
N LEU A 29 -0.93 -7.53 43.83
CA LEU A 29 0.03 -7.55 42.72
C LEU A 29 1.12 -6.49 42.98
N PRO A 30 1.99 -6.68 43.99
CA PRO A 30 2.91 -5.64 44.45
C PRO A 30 3.85 -5.11 43.34
N SER A 31 4.13 -5.91 42.30
CA SER A 31 4.94 -5.47 41.17
C SER A 31 4.28 -4.40 40.30
N VAL A 32 2.94 -4.23 40.34
CA VAL A 32 2.24 -3.19 39.55
C VAL A 32 2.74 -1.80 39.90
N ASP A 33 2.93 -1.51 41.19
CA ASP A 33 3.39 -0.19 41.60
C ASP A 33 4.82 0.08 41.12
N THR A 34 5.69 -0.93 41.17
CA THR A 34 7.07 -0.79 40.67
C THR A 34 7.11 -0.67 39.14
N THR A 35 6.34 -1.50 38.43
CA THR A 35 6.18 -1.45 36.97
C THR A 35 5.78 -0.07 36.49
N LEU A 36 4.77 0.54 37.12
CA LEU A 36 4.28 1.84 36.68
C LEU A 36 5.23 3.00 37.04
N ASP A 37 6.06 2.87 38.09
CA ASP A 37 7.14 3.83 38.39
C ASP A 37 8.20 3.76 37.31
N ASP A 38 8.71 2.56 37.02
CA ASP A 38 9.76 2.40 36.03
C ASP A 38 9.27 2.71 34.62
N LEU A 39 7.99 2.47 34.32
CA LEU A 39 7.39 2.89 33.05
C LEU A 39 7.31 4.41 32.94
N ARG A 40 6.93 5.11 34.02
CA ARG A 40 6.98 6.59 34.03
C ARG A 40 8.40 7.04 33.70
N ASP A 41 9.39 6.51 34.40
CA ASP A 41 10.77 6.92 34.26
C ASP A 41 11.30 6.56 32.85
N THR A 42 10.92 5.39 32.31
CA THR A 42 11.23 4.99 30.92
C THR A 42 10.60 5.94 29.90
N LEU A 43 9.35 6.37 30.08
CA LEU A 43 8.68 7.30 29.18
C LEU A 43 9.36 8.67 29.16
N LEU A 44 9.89 9.11 30.30
CA LEU A 44 10.66 10.35 30.41
C LEU A 44 12.06 10.21 29.80
N ASP A 45 12.82 9.20 30.24
CA ASP A 45 14.25 9.08 29.95
C ASP A 45 14.56 8.44 28.60
N VAL A 46 13.65 7.59 28.10
CA VAL A 46 13.86 6.80 26.87
C VAL A 46 12.96 7.26 25.75
N CYS A 47 11.66 7.43 26.02
CA CYS A 47 10.69 7.86 25.02
C CYS A 47 10.69 9.38 24.82
N GLY A 48 11.35 10.15 25.69
CA GLY A 48 11.54 11.60 25.56
C GLY A 48 10.27 12.41 25.81
N MET A 49 9.34 11.89 26.63
CA MET A 49 8.16 12.64 27.03
C MET A 49 8.52 13.76 28.00
N ALA A 50 7.79 14.88 27.97
CA ALA A 50 8.08 15.98 28.89
C ALA A 50 7.68 15.61 30.34
N PRO A 51 8.44 16.05 31.37
CA PRO A 51 8.19 15.72 32.79
C PRO A 51 6.79 16.02 33.33
N GLY A 52 6.06 16.98 32.75
CA GLY A 52 4.67 17.30 33.12
C GLY A 52 3.61 16.57 32.30
N HIS A 53 4.00 15.73 31.35
CA HIS A 53 3.10 15.09 30.39
C HIS A 53 2.89 13.60 30.66
N VAL A 54 3.55 13.03 31.67
CA VAL A 54 3.38 11.65 32.11
C VAL A 54 2.73 11.65 33.49
N VAL A 55 1.45 11.33 33.55
CA VAL A 55 0.64 11.31 34.78
C VAL A 55 0.57 9.89 35.33
N ARG A 56 1.26 9.66 36.45
CA ARG A 56 1.12 8.44 37.28
C ARG A 56 -0.06 8.66 38.23
N VAL A 57 -1.21 8.06 37.93
CA VAL A 57 -2.39 8.17 38.78
C VAL A 57 -2.15 7.40 40.10
N PRO A 58 -2.45 7.98 41.28
CA PRO A 58 -2.21 7.31 42.56
C PRO A 58 -2.91 5.95 42.66
N ALA A 59 -2.24 4.95 43.24
CA ALA A 59 -2.79 3.59 43.36
C ALA A 59 -4.09 3.48 44.18
N HIS A 60 -4.37 4.49 45.01
CA HIS A 60 -5.59 4.61 45.82
C HIS A 60 -6.67 5.48 45.17
N ALA A 61 -6.44 5.99 43.96
CA ALA A 61 -7.38 6.84 43.25
C ALA A 61 -8.71 6.13 42.97
N HIS A 62 -9.79 6.89 43.05
CA HIS A 62 -11.12 6.44 42.69
C HIS A 62 -11.35 6.59 41.18
N ALA A 63 -12.41 5.93 40.69
CA ALA A 63 -12.71 5.92 39.26
C ALA A 63 -12.86 7.32 38.63
N ALA A 64 -13.41 8.29 39.38
CA ALA A 64 -13.56 9.67 38.90
C ALA A 64 -12.21 10.35 38.64
N GLU A 65 -11.20 10.11 39.49
CA GLU A 65 -9.86 10.70 39.34
C GLU A 65 -9.13 10.13 38.12
N VAL A 66 -9.29 8.82 37.87
CA VAL A 66 -8.73 8.17 36.67
C VAL A 66 -9.35 8.72 35.40
N VAL A 67 -10.68 8.85 35.38
CA VAL A 67 -11.41 9.42 34.23
C VAL A 67 -10.99 10.87 34.00
N GLY A 68 -10.93 11.69 35.05
CA GLY A 68 -10.50 13.09 34.95
C GLY A 68 -9.08 13.23 34.39
N ALA A 69 -8.14 12.36 34.79
CA ALA A 69 -6.78 12.37 34.24
C ALA A 69 -6.75 12.06 32.73
N VAL A 70 -7.61 11.15 32.26
CA VAL A 70 -7.74 10.85 30.82
C VAL A 70 -8.41 12.01 30.08
N GLU A 71 -9.46 12.60 30.64
CA GLU A 71 -10.12 13.79 30.05
C GLU A 71 -9.10 14.93 29.84
N GLU A 72 -8.31 15.26 30.86
CA GLU A 72 -7.27 16.29 30.80
C GLU A 72 -6.21 15.96 29.73
N ALA A 73 -5.76 14.70 29.66
CA ALA A 73 -4.79 14.27 28.66
C ALA A 73 -5.34 14.35 27.22
N THR A 74 -6.62 14.04 27.02
CA THR A 74 -7.27 14.08 25.69
C THR A 74 -7.66 15.49 25.24
N ALA A 75 -7.82 16.43 26.18
CA ALA A 75 -8.09 17.83 25.87
C ALA A 75 -6.85 18.58 25.33
N ALA A 76 -5.65 18.03 25.54
CA ALA A 76 -4.42 18.61 25.02
C ALA A 76 -4.29 18.36 23.50
N ASP A 77 -3.86 19.39 22.77
CA ASP A 77 -3.60 19.30 21.33
C ASP A 77 -2.08 19.18 21.03
N GLY A 78 -1.74 18.60 19.89
CA GLY A 78 -0.36 18.56 19.38
C GLY A 78 0.44 17.27 19.67
N GLY A 79 -0.19 16.18 20.11
CA GLY A 79 0.46 14.86 20.19
C GLY A 79 -0.45 13.73 20.64
N PRO A 80 -0.01 12.46 20.48
CA PRO A 80 -0.79 11.28 20.83
C PRO A 80 -0.98 11.12 22.34
N VAL A 81 -2.05 10.44 22.76
CA VAL A 81 -2.31 10.09 24.16
C VAL A 81 -2.01 8.61 24.42
N LEU A 82 -1.05 8.32 25.28
CA LEU A 82 -0.78 6.97 25.80
C LEU A 82 -1.63 6.71 27.05
N PHE A 83 -2.46 5.68 27.04
CA PHE A 83 -3.11 5.15 28.25
C PHE A 83 -2.52 3.77 28.57
N TYR A 84 -1.97 3.63 29.77
CA TYR A 84 -1.41 2.37 30.25
C TYR A 84 -2.16 1.89 31.49
N TYR A 85 -2.65 0.65 31.44
CA TYR A 85 -3.24 0.00 32.61
C TYR A 85 -2.47 -1.27 33.00
N ALA A 86 -2.17 -1.41 34.29
CA ALA A 86 -1.68 -2.66 34.88
C ALA A 86 -2.53 -3.09 36.09
N GLY A 87 -3.01 -4.34 36.09
CA GLY A 87 -3.74 -4.92 37.22
C GLY A 87 -4.91 -5.81 36.82
N HIS A 88 -5.88 -5.97 37.72
CA HIS A 88 -7.02 -6.86 37.51
C HIS A 88 -8.07 -6.29 36.55
N GLY A 89 -8.33 -7.01 35.45
CA GLY A 89 -9.45 -6.76 34.55
C GLY A 89 -10.70 -7.49 35.04
N LEU A 90 -11.78 -6.76 35.27
CA LEU A 90 -13.07 -7.31 35.70
C LEU A 90 -14.05 -7.31 34.53
N LEU A 91 -14.89 -8.34 34.44
CA LEU A 91 -15.98 -8.39 33.45
C LEU A 91 -17.30 -7.98 34.12
N GLY A 92 -17.85 -6.87 33.64
CA GLY A 92 -19.16 -6.37 34.08
C GLY A 92 -20.32 -6.94 33.25
N PRO A 93 -21.52 -6.35 33.40
CA PRO A 93 -22.67 -6.70 32.56
C PRO A 93 -22.33 -6.56 31.06
N ARG A 94 -22.85 -7.48 30.23
CA ARG A 94 -22.61 -7.53 28.77
C ARG A 94 -21.16 -7.83 28.36
N ASP A 95 -20.38 -8.44 29.25
CA ASP A 95 -18.96 -8.75 29.03
C ASP A 95 -18.09 -7.50 28.78
N ASP A 96 -18.54 -6.32 29.27
CA ASP A 96 -17.76 -5.08 29.20
C ASP A 96 -16.57 -5.14 30.19
N LEU A 97 -15.41 -4.62 29.76
CA LEU A 97 -14.20 -4.54 30.57
C LEU A 97 -14.28 -3.40 31.60
N TYR A 98 -13.90 -3.71 32.84
CA TYR A 98 -13.72 -2.77 33.94
C TYR A 98 -12.32 -2.93 34.53
N LEU A 99 -11.67 -1.83 34.87
CA LEU A 99 -10.32 -1.80 35.44
C LEU A 99 -10.44 -1.73 36.97
N ALA A 100 -9.88 -2.71 37.69
CA ALA A 100 -9.95 -2.72 39.15
C ALA A 100 -9.20 -1.52 39.76
N THR A 101 -9.77 -1.00 40.86
CA THR A 101 -9.14 0.00 41.73
C THR A 101 -8.79 -0.66 43.08
N ARG A 102 -8.08 0.06 43.95
CA ARG A 102 -7.82 -0.41 45.33
C ARG A 102 -9.11 -0.73 46.09
N ALA A 103 -10.20 -0.04 45.79
CA ALA A 103 -11.51 -0.24 46.42
C ALA A 103 -12.31 -1.43 45.85
N SER A 104 -11.86 -2.06 44.76
CA SER A 104 -12.49 -3.24 44.19
C SER A 104 -12.45 -4.43 45.15
N ARG A 105 -13.61 -5.07 45.37
CA ARG A 105 -13.80 -6.14 46.37
C ARG A 105 -13.71 -7.55 45.80
N SER A 106 -14.12 -7.75 44.56
CA SER A 106 -14.02 -9.04 43.87
C SER A 106 -14.27 -8.90 42.38
N ALA A 107 -13.90 -9.95 41.65
CA ALA A 107 -14.18 -10.18 40.23
C ALA A 107 -15.61 -9.85 39.76
N ARG A 108 -16.60 -9.95 40.65
CA ARG A 108 -18.04 -9.81 40.33
C ARG A 108 -18.63 -8.45 40.71
N HIS A 109 -17.87 -7.58 41.37
CA HIS A 109 -18.35 -6.28 41.87
C HIS A 109 -17.60 -5.13 41.20
N VAL A 110 -18.17 -4.63 40.10
CA VAL A 110 -17.56 -3.57 39.27
C VAL A 110 -17.88 -2.15 39.73
N ALA A 111 -18.71 -1.95 40.75
CA ALA A 111 -19.20 -0.63 41.18
C ALA A 111 -18.09 0.34 41.64
N GLN A 112 -16.96 -0.19 42.12
CA GLN A 112 -15.80 0.58 42.56
C GLN A 112 -14.67 0.55 41.52
N SER A 113 -14.93 0.02 40.32
CA SER A 113 -13.95 -0.15 39.24
C SER A 113 -14.14 0.93 38.17
N VAL A 114 -13.11 1.17 37.36
CA VAL A 114 -13.17 2.13 36.26
C VAL A 114 -13.81 1.46 35.05
N SER A 115 -14.85 2.08 34.49
CA SER A 115 -15.44 1.63 33.22
C SER A 115 -14.44 1.86 32.08
N TYR A 116 -13.88 0.80 31.51
CA TYR A 116 -12.96 0.95 30.40
C TYR A 116 -13.67 1.46 29.13
N ARG A 117 -14.98 1.20 28.99
CA ARG A 117 -15.79 1.83 27.94
C ARG A 117 -15.72 3.36 28.01
N THR A 118 -15.78 3.94 29.20
CA THR A 118 -15.69 5.40 29.40
C THR A 118 -14.31 5.92 28.98
N ILE A 119 -13.25 5.23 29.41
CA ILE A 119 -11.87 5.55 29.02
C ILE A 119 -11.70 5.45 27.50
N ARG A 120 -12.20 4.39 26.89
CA ARG A 120 -12.15 4.15 25.45
C ARG A 120 -12.86 5.24 24.66
N ASP A 121 -14.05 5.64 25.10
CA ASP A 121 -14.84 6.66 24.41
C ASP A 121 -14.11 8.02 24.47
N LEU A 122 -13.48 8.38 25.61
CA LEU A 122 -12.64 9.58 25.73
C LEU A 122 -11.39 9.54 24.85
N LEU A 123 -10.65 8.43 24.87
CA LEU A 123 -9.44 8.25 24.08
C LEU A 123 -9.71 8.27 22.56
N GLY A 124 -10.94 7.99 22.14
CA GLY A 124 -11.37 8.07 20.75
C GLY A 124 -11.57 9.49 20.23
N GLU A 125 -11.69 10.46 21.14
CA GLU A 125 -11.81 11.90 20.81
C GLU A 125 -10.43 12.60 20.75
N ALA A 126 -9.33 11.87 21.03
CA ALA A 126 -7.97 12.42 21.00
C ALA A 126 -7.60 12.87 19.56
N PRO A 127 -7.28 14.16 19.31
CA PRO A 127 -7.09 14.70 17.96
C PRO A 127 -5.96 14.03 17.16
N SER A 128 -4.90 13.63 17.87
CA SER A 128 -3.70 12.99 17.28
C SER A 128 -3.69 11.46 17.47
N GLY A 129 -4.83 10.89 17.86
CA GLY A 129 -4.98 9.46 18.16
C GLY A 129 -4.44 9.06 19.52
N SER A 130 -4.73 7.82 19.90
CA SER A 130 -4.32 7.26 21.20
C SER A 130 -3.61 5.91 21.06
N LEU A 131 -2.68 5.65 21.98
CA LEU A 131 -2.02 4.38 22.18
C LEU A 131 -2.50 3.80 23.51
N VAL A 132 -3.08 2.61 23.49
CA VAL A 132 -3.62 1.96 24.67
C VAL A 132 -2.85 0.68 24.92
N VAL A 133 -2.32 0.52 26.12
CA VAL A 133 -1.67 -0.71 26.56
C VAL A 133 -2.39 -1.24 27.80
N LEU A 134 -2.94 -2.45 27.69
CA LEU A 134 -3.66 -3.12 28.77
C LEU A 134 -2.88 -4.36 29.21
N ASP A 135 -2.13 -4.23 30.30
CA ASP A 135 -1.57 -5.37 31.01
C ASP A 135 -2.52 -5.82 32.11
N CYS A 136 -3.58 -6.53 31.71
CA CYS A 136 -4.58 -7.00 32.66
C CYS A 136 -4.91 -8.49 32.50
N CYS A 137 -5.05 -9.15 33.64
CA CYS A 137 -5.56 -10.51 33.72
C CYS A 137 -7.02 -10.51 34.16
N PHE A 138 -7.82 -11.39 33.56
CA PHE A 138 -9.22 -11.53 33.91
C PHE A 138 -9.37 -12.36 35.19
N SER A 139 -9.50 -11.68 36.32
CA SER A 139 -9.87 -12.31 37.59
C SER A 139 -11.37 -12.62 37.53
N GLY A 140 -11.72 -13.90 37.31
CA GLY A 140 -13.13 -14.30 37.23
C GLY A 140 -13.46 -15.78 37.01
N ARG A 141 -12.50 -16.65 36.65
CA ARG A 141 -12.76 -18.08 36.37
C ARG A 141 -11.64 -19.03 36.82
N ALA A 142 -11.23 -18.96 38.08
CA ALA A 142 -10.58 -20.11 38.69
C ALA A 142 -11.62 -21.25 38.80
N GLY A 143 -11.65 -22.14 37.80
CA GLY A 143 -12.41 -23.40 37.86
C GLY A 143 -13.59 -23.61 36.88
N ALA A 144 -13.81 -22.77 35.87
CA ALA A 144 -14.86 -23.02 34.86
C ALA A 144 -14.27 -23.57 33.54
N PRO A 145 -14.90 -24.56 32.88
CA PRO A 145 -14.45 -25.03 31.56
C PRO A 145 -14.41 -23.87 30.55
N PRO A 146 -13.56 -23.96 29.51
CA PRO A 146 -13.36 -22.89 28.54
C PRO A 146 -14.67 -22.54 27.85
N ALA A 147 -15.39 -21.52 28.34
CA ALA A 147 -16.50 -20.98 27.57
C ALA A 147 -15.90 -20.15 26.44
N GLN A 148 -16.21 -20.58 25.22
CA GLN A 148 -15.79 -19.98 23.96
C GLN A 148 -16.11 -18.47 23.94
N GLY A 149 -15.07 -17.63 23.96
CA GLY A 149 -15.12 -16.31 23.31
C GLY A 149 -15.37 -15.04 24.15
N GLY A 150 -15.69 -15.09 25.46
CA GLY A 150 -16.01 -13.87 26.24
C GLY A 150 -14.87 -12.87 26.41
N ALA A 151 -13.71 -13.30 26.92
CA ALA A 151 -12.51 -12.45 27.07
C ALA A 151 -11.96 -11.95 25.71
N ARG A 152 -12.02 -12.80 24.67
CA ARG A 152 -11.68 -12.42 23.29
C ARG A 152 -12.63 -11.35 22.75
N ARG A 153 -13.93 -11.42 23.06
CA ARG A 153 -14.93 -10.41 22.67
C ARG A 153 -14.74 -9.09 23.41
N ALA A 154 -14.44 -9.13 24.71
CA ALA A 154 -14.18 -7.92 25.50
C ALA A 154 -13.00 -7.12 24.92
N PHE A 155 -11.91 -7.78 24.52
CA PHE A 155 -10.80 -7.10 23.84
C PHE A 155 -11.12 -6.74 22.38
N ALA A 156 -11.86 -7.56 21.65
CA ALA A 156 -12.26 -7.25 20.27
C ALA A 156 -13.14 -5.99 20.14
N SER A 157 -13.88 -5.61 21.18
CA SER A 157 -14.66 -4.38 21.24
C SER A 157 -13.97 -3.24 22.02
N SER A 158 -12.76 -3.46 22.54
CA SER A 158 -12.07 -2.52 23.45
C SER A 158 -11.24 -1.43 22.77
N ARG A 159 -11.04 -1.46 21.46
CA ARG A 159 -10.21 -0.46 20.78
C ARG A 159 -10.96 0.88 20.63
N PRO A 160 -10.41 2.02 21.09
CA PRO A 160 -10.92 3.35 20.71
C PRO A 160 -10.89 3.58 19.20
N ARG A 161 -11.74 4.49 18.69
CA ARG A 161 -11.60 4.96 17.29
C ARG A 161 -10.31 5.76 17.14
N GLY A 162 -9.60 5.58 16.04
CA GLY A 162 -8.32 6.27 15.80
C GLY A 162 -7.26 5.94 16.85
N SER A 163 -7.12 4.66 17.22
CA SER A 163 -6.15 4.23 18.23
C SER A 163 -5.38 2.95 17.86
N PHE A 164 -4.28 2.72 18.58
CA PHE A 164 -3.57 1.45 18.65
C PHE A 164 -3.81 0.83 20.02
N LEU A 165 -4.23 -0.42 20.08
CA LEU A 165 -4.41 -1.19 21.31
C LEU A 165 -3.42 -2.36 21.33
N LEU A 166 -2.68 -2.48 22.43
CA LEU A 166 -1.81 -3.60 22.78
C LEU A 166 -2.29 -4.24 24.08
N THR A 167 -2.42 -5.56 24.12
CA THR A 167 -2.86 -6.27 25.32
C THR A 167 -1.99 -7.48 25.61
N SER A 168 -1.82 -7.85 26.88
CA SER A 168 -1.03 -9.02 27.29
C SER A 168 -1.74 -10.36 27.07
N ALA A 169 -3.07 -10.34 27.00
CA ALA A 169 -4.02 -11.43 26.78
C ALA A 169 -3.56 -12.86 27.14
N SER A 170 -3.41 -13.14 28.44
CA SER A 170 -3.38 -14.51 28.96
C SER A 170 -4.81 -15.08 29.13
N HIS A 171 -5.02 -16.35 28.77
CA HIS A 171 -6.32 -17.04 28.94
C HIS A 171 -6.40 -17.88 30.22
N TYR A 172 -5.28 -18.09 30.91
CA TYR A 172 -5.21 -18.88 32.14
C TYR A 172 -4.19 -18.26 33.09
N ALA A 173 -4.61 -18.20 34.36
CA ALA A 173 -3.88 -17.71 35.51
C ALA A 173 -3.87 -16.20 35.75
N LEU A 174 -3.87 -15.89 37.05
CA LEU A 174 -3.63 -14.59 37.67
C LEU A 174 -2.51 -13.85 36.94
N SER A 175 -2.57 -12.52 36.90
CA SER A 175 -1.45 -11.69 36.48
C SER A 175 -0.21 -12.17 37.21
N PHE A 176 0.59 -12.95 36.49
CA PHE A 176 1.82 -13.51 36.99
C PHE A 176 2.77 -12.32 37.08
N ALA A 177 2.72 -11.66 38.23
CA ALA A 177 3.90 -11.23 38.92
C ALA A 177 4.40 -12.48 39.63
N PRO A 178 5.37 -13.24 39.09
CA PRO A 178 5.94 -14.36 39.83
C PRO A 178 6.39 -13.83 41.21
N GLU A 179 6.13 -14.58 42.28
CA GLU A 179 6.46 -14.11 43.63
C GLU A 179 7.94 -13.70 43.71
N GLY A 180 8.19 -12.42 44.03
CA GLY A 180 9.54 -11.86 44.14
C GLY A 180 10.06 -11.16 42.89
N GLU A 181 9.35 -11.19 41.76
CA GLU A 181 9.73 -10.45 40.55
C GLU A 181 9.40 -8.96 40.65
N ARG A 182 10.27 -8.13 40.08
CA ARG A 182 10.16 -6.67 40.15
C ARG A 182 9.03 -6.11 39.29
N HIS A 183 8.72 -6.77 38.18
CA HIS A 183 7.71 -6.35 37.20
C HIS A 183 6.68 -7.45 36.94
N THR A 184 5.54 -7.09 36.35
CA THR A 184 4.64 -8.09 35.73
C THR A 184 5.32 -8.73 34.52
N LEU A 185 4.99 -9.97 34.17
CA LEU A 185 5.66 -10.67 33.06
C LEU A 185 5.62 -9.88 31.74
N PHE A 186 4.44 -9.35 31.38
CA PHE A 186 4.30 -8.59 30.14
C PHE A 186 5.01 -7.24 30.21
N SER A 187 4.78 -6.45 31.27
CA SER A 187 5.40 -5.13 31.38
C SER A 187 6.91 -5.19 31.58
N GLY A 188 7.43 -6.22 32.25
CA GLY A 188 8.87 -6.42 32.40
C GLY A 188 9.56 -6.53 31.04
N ARG A 189 9.01 -7.36 30.14
CA ARG A 189 9.52 -7.48 28.76
C ARG A 189 9.32 -6.23 27.93
N LEU A 190 8.18 -5.56 28.09
CA LEU A 190 7.95 -4.26 27.47
C LEU A 190 9.02 -3.24 27.89
N LEU A 191 9.33 -3.17 29.19
CA LEU A 191 10.33 -2.27 29.76
C LEU A 191 11.74 -2.65 29.30
N GLU A 192 12.08 -3.94 29.24
CA GLU A 192 13.34 -4.42 28.67
C GLU A 192 13.51 -3.98 27.22
N LEU A 193 12.50 -4.20 26.38
CA LEU A 193 12.51 -3.79 24.98
C LEU A 193 12.65 -2.28 24.79
N LEU A 194 12.00 -1.47 25.62
CA LEU A 194 12.15 -0.01 25.57
C LEU A 194 13.55 0.41 26.04
N ASN A 195 14.03 -0.13 27.17
CA ASN A 195 15.26 0.32 27.83
C ASN A 195 16.54 -0.21 27.20
N ALA A 196 16.59 -1.52 26.91
CA ALA A 196 17.73 -2.17 26.29
C ALA A 196 17.65 -2.10 24.76
N GLY A 197 16.43 -2.12 24.21
CA GLY A 197 16.19 -2.17 22.77
C GLY A 197 16.00 -3.61 22.27
N ASP A 198 15.64 -3.70 21.00
CA ASP A 198 15.48 -4.95 20.28
C ASP A 198 16.66 -5.17 19.33
N PRO A 199 17.53 -6.17 19.57
CA PRO A 199 18.72 -6.41 18.75
C PRO A 199 18.41 -6.72 17.27
N ALA A 200 17.23 -7.30 17.00
CA ALA A 200 16.76 -7.60 15.64
C ALA A 200 15.93 -6.45 15.03
N GLY A 201 15.70 -5.39 15.80
CA GLY A 201 14.77 -4.33 15.48
C GLY A 201 15.36 -3.16 14.69
N PRO A 202 14.51 -2.39 13.98
CA PRO A 202 14.90 -1.15 13.32
C PRO A 202 15.34 -0.07 14.32
N LEU A 203 15.95 1.02 13.82
CA LEU A 203 16.44 2.16 14.62
C LEU A 203 15.35 2.79 15.51
N TRP A 204 14.09 2.75 15.08
CA TRP A 204 12.95 3.32 15.81
C TRP A 204 12.02 2.21 16.26
N LEU A 205 11.77 2.12 17.56
CA LEU A 205 10.76 1.23 18.11
C LEU A 205 9.39 1.85 17.87
N THR A 206 8.63 1.25 16.95
CA THR A 206 7.22 1.60 16.72
C THR A 206 6.29 0.71 17.54
N ALA A 207 5.02 1.10 17.66
CA ALA A 207 4.01 0.27 18.31
C ALA A 207 3.86 -1.12 17.65
N ASP A 208 3.91 -1.21 16.32
CA ASP A 208 3.89 -2.48 15.58
C ASP A 208 5.14 -3.32 15.83
N ARG A 209 6.34 -2.71 15.85
CA ARG A 209 7.56 -3.49 16.11
C ARG A 209 7.58 -4.01 17.53
N LEU A 210 7.17 -3.18 18.49
CA LEU A 210 7.11 -3.55 19.89
C LEU A 210 6.12 -4.70 20.12
N HIS A 211 4.97 -4.72 19.43
CA HIS A 211 4.08 -5.89 19.42
C HIS A 211 4.77 -7.12 18.83
N ALA A 212 5.41 -7.01 17.67
CA ALA A 212 6.06 -8.14 17.02
C ALA A 212 7.20 -8.73 17.88
N ALA A 213 8.02 -7.89 18.53
CA ALA A 213 9.09 -8.35 19.41
C ALA A 213 8.53 -9.08 20.65
N LEU A 214 7.43 -8.59 21.22
CA LEU A 214 6.75 -9.27 22.33
C LEU A 214 6.12 -10.60 21.86
N ASP A 215 5.51 -10.63 20.67
CA ASP A 215 4.92 -11.85 20.11
C ASP A 215 5.98 -12.92 19.81
N GLU A 216 7.15 -12.52 19.30
CA GLU A 216 8.32 -13.37 19.10
C GLU A 216 8.87 -13.94 20.41
N GLU A 217 9.05 -13.10 21.44
CA GLU A 217 9.57 -13.49 22.75
C GLU A 217 8.62 -14.49 23.46
N PHE A 218 7.30 -14.28 23.34
CA PHE A 218 6.29 -15.14 23.96
C PHE A 218 5.79 -16.27 23.05
N ALA A 219 6.36 -16.45 21.85
CA ALA A 219 5.92 -17.47 20.89
C ALA A 219 5.99 -18.90 21.47
N ASP A 220 7.03 -19.17 22.26
CA ASP A 220 7.25 -20.46 22.93
C ASP A 220 6.75 -20.46 24.39
N ASP A 221 6.39 -19.30 24.93
CA ASP A 221 5.93 -19.09 26.29
C ASP A 221 4.42 -18.78 26.32
N GLY A 222 3.61 -19.83 26.26
CA GLY A 222 2.14 -19.74 26.24
C GLY A 222 1.47 -19.10 27.47
N ARG A 223 2.25 -18.54 28.40
CA ARG A 223 1.74 -17.77 29.57
C ARG A 223 1.21 -16.39 29.17
N VAL A 224 1.75 -15.78 28.11
CA VAL A 224 1.34 -14.46 27.61
C VAL A 224 1.10 -14.59 26.11
N ASN A 225 0.06 -13.93 25.58
CA ASN A 225 -0.22 -13.92 24.14
C ASN A 225 -0.53 -12.50 23.71
N PRO A 226 0.50 -11.69 23.37
CA PRO A 226 0.32 -10.30 23.03
C PRO A 226 -0.64 -10.11 21.85
N ALA A 227 -1.73 -9.39 22.03
CA ALA A 227 -2.66 -9.08 20.95
C ALA A 227 -2.59 -7.60 20.57
N ARG A 228 -2.67 -7.31 19.26
CA ARG A 228 -2.75 -5.94 18.73
C ARG A 228 -4.01 -5.67 17.92
N GLN A 229 -4.50 -4.44 18.00
CA GLN A 229 -5.50 -3.88 17.08
C GLN A 229 -5.13 -2.44 16.73
N SER A 230 -5.13 -2.09 15.44
CA SER A 230 -4.62 -0.78 14.96
C SER A 230 -5.56 -0.17 13.94
N GLU A 231 -5.81 1.15 14.02
CA GLU A 231 -6.54 1.93 13.02
C GLU A 231 -5.60 2.89 12.29
N GLY A 232 -5.67 2.88 10.96
CA GLY A 232 -4.88 3.80 10.14
C GLY A 232 -3.36 3.60 10.34
N THR A 233 -2.65 4.68 10.67
CA THR A 233 -1.18 4.72 10.72
C THR A 233 -0.59 4.60 12.12
N LEU A 234 -1.41 4.41 13.17
CA LEU A 234 -0.92 4.46 14.55
C LEU A 234 -0.03 3.27 14.95
N GLY A 235 -0.06 2.16 14.21
CA GLY A 235 0.94 1.10 14.35
C GLY A 235 2.37 1.56 14.03
N SER A 236 2.52 2.60 13.21
CA SER A 236 3.80 3.23 12.89
C SER A 236 4.22 4.34 13.88
N LEU A 237 3.43 4.58 14.94
CA LEU A 237 3.76 5.58 15.95
C LEU A 237 5.10 5.23 16.61
N VAL A 238 6.04 6.17 16.59
CA VAL A 238 7.37 6.00 17.18
C VAL A 238 7.30 6.19 18.70
N LEU A 239 7.76 5.19 19.44
CA LEU A 239 7.78 5.19 20.90
C LEU A 239 9.15 5.65 21.42
N ALA A 240 10.22 5.05 20.92
CA ALA A 240 11.58 5.36 21.33
C ALA A 240 12.59 5.05 20.21
N ARG A 241 13.81 5.56 20.36
CA ARG A 241 14.95 5.06 19.60
C ARG A 241 15.34 3.68 20.15
N ASN A 242 15.54 2.72 19.28
CA ASN A 242 16.03 1.40 19.64
C ASN A 242 17.49 1.51 20.11
N ARG A 243 17.74 1.22 21.39
CA ARG A 243 19.07 1.32 22.02
C ARG A 243 19.97 0.12 21.73
N ALA A 244 19.40 -1.04 21.45
CA ALA A 244 20.11 -2.24 21.00
C ALA A 244 20.48 -2.16 19.52
N TYR A 245 19.96 -1.14 18.81
CA TYR A 245 20.43 -0.83 17.48
C TYR A 245 21.94 -0.52 17.57
N PRO A 246 22.81 -1.30 16.92
CA PRO A 246 24.25 -1.25 17.16
C PRO A 246 24.76 0.19 17.07
N ALA A 247 25.30 0.71 18.18
CA ALA A 247 25.82 2.08 18.27
C ALA A 247 27.06 2.35 17.38
N GLY A 248 27.48 1.36 16.59
CA GLY A 248 28.45 1.45 15.49
C GLY A 248 27.86 1.23 14.09
N ARG A 249 26.54 1.17 13.93
CA ARG A 249 25.86 1.37 12.63
C ARG A 249 25.12 2.70 12.62
N THR A 250 25.81 3.77 13.00
CA THR A 250 25.82 4.89 12.06
C THR A 250 26.27 4.29 10.74
N ASP A 251 25.42 4.25 9.72
CA ASP A 251 25.95 4.41 8.37
C ASP A 251 26.76 5.73 8.44
N GLU A 252 28.04 5.68 8.81
CA GLU A 252 29.01 6.29 7.91
C GLU A 252 28.60 5.68 6.58
N ALA A 253 27.95 6.50 5.74
CA ALA A 253 27.48 6.04 4.46
C ALA A 253 28.71 5.49 3.75
N ASP A 254 28.90 4.18 3.82
CA ASP A 254 29.91 3.49 3.05
C ASP A 254 29.63 3.94 1.64
N ARG A 255 30.65 4.53 1.00
CA ARG A 255 30.46 5.08 -0.34
C ARG A 255 29.74 4.02 -1.16
N PRO A 256 28.65 4.37 -1.85
CA PRO A 256 27.85 3.38 -2.57
C PRO A 256 28.78 2.49 -3.40
N ALA A 257 28.75 1.18 -3.15
CA ALA A 257 29.63 0.24 -3.85
C ALA A 257 29.34 0.33 -5.34
N ASP A 258 30.37 0.28 -6.21
CA ASP A 258 30.20 0.46 -7.66
C ASP A 258 29.54 -0.76 -8.32
N LEU A 259 28.24 -0.93 -8.07
CA LEU A 259 27.38 -1.99 -8.59
C LEU A 259 26.37 -1.37 -9.54
N PRO A 260 26.02 -1.99 -10.68
CA PRO A 260 25.01 -1.47 -11.58
C PRO A 260 23.63 -1.41 -10.90
N CYS A 261 22.81 -0.42 -11.28
CA CYS A 261 21.44 -0.32 -10.80
C CYS A 261 20.55 -1.32 -11.56
N PRO A 262 19.96 -2.34 -10.90
CA PRO A 262 19.17 -3.36 -11.60
C PRO A 262 17.74 -2.88 -11.90
N TYR A 263 17.31 -1.75 -11.29
CA TYR A 263 15.95 -1.24 -11.45
C TYR A 263 15.85 -0.18 -12.58
N PRO A 264 14.92 -0.33 -13.53
CA PRO A 264 14.80 0.50 -14.74
C PRO A 264 14.06 1.83 -14.48
N GLY A 265 13.54 2.04 -13.28
CA GLY A 265 12.78 3.23 -12.92
C GLY A 265 11.44 3.27 -13.67
N LEU A 266 11.09 4.44 -14.22
CA LEU A 266 9.87 4.60 -15.03
C LEU A 266 9.96 3.99 -16.43
N GLN A 267 11.14 3.53 -16.85
CA GLN A 267 11.32 2.86 -18.14
C GLN A 267 10.92 1.39 -18.03
N PRO A 268 10.39 0.77 -19.09
CA PRO A 268 10.20 -0.67 -19.13
C PRO A 268 11.56 -1.38 -19.15
N TYR A 269 11.61 -2.60 -18.61
CA TYR A 269 12.76 -3.50 -18.82
C TYR A 269 12.92 -3.79 -20.31
N ARG A 270 14.16 -3.78 -20.79
CA ARG A 270 14.52 -4.12 -22.18
C ARG A 270 14.96 -5.58 -22.29
N ALA A 271 15.21 -6.04 -23.52
CA ALA A 271 15.67 -7.41 -23.74
C ALA A 271 17.01 -7.70 -23.02
N GLU A 272 17.90 -6.70 -22.99
CA GLU A 272 19.20 -6.77 -22.33
C GLU A 272 19.07 -6.80 -20.79
N ASP A 273 17.96 -6.31 -20.25
CA ASP A 273 17.69 -6.30 -18.81
C ASP A 273 17.02 -7.59 -18.32
N SER A 274 16.90 -8.63 -19.16
CA SER A 274 16.18 -9.88 -18.85
C SER A 274 16.70 -10.58 -17.59
N ALA A 275 17.99 -10.50 -17.31
CA ALA A 275 18.60 -11.03 -16.08
C ALA A 275 18.11 -10.34 -14.79
N HIS A 276 17.48 -9.16 -14.91
CA HIS A 276 16.90 -8.39 -13.81
C HIS A 276 15.36 -8.42 -13.82
N PHE A 277 14.73 -9.18 -14.72
CA PHE A 277 13.29 -9.20 -14.88
C PHE A 277 12.65 -10.38 -14.14
N PHE A 278 12.21 -10.15 -12.91
CA PHE A 278 11.63 -11.16 -12.02
C PHE A 278 10.13 -10.98 -11.75
N GLY A 279 9.46 -12.06 -11.34
CA GLY A 279 8.06 -12.09 -10.92
C GLY A 279 7.05 -12.26 -12.07
N ARG A 280 7.52 -12.46 -13.30
CA ARG A 280 6.69 -12.66 -14.50
C ARG A 280 7.01 -13.94 -15.26
N GLU A 281 7.74 -14.86 -14.65
CA GLU A 281 8.25 -16.08 -15.27
C GLU A 281 7.10 -16.96 -15.83
N GLU A 282 6.04 -17.16 -15.03
CA GLU A 282 4.86 -17.93 -15.43
C GLU A 282 4.11 -17.25 -16.58
N LEU A 283 3.90 -15.94 -16.48
CA LEU A 283 3.20 -15.15 -17.51
C LEU A 283 3.96 -15.14 -18.84
N THR A 284 5.27 -14.94 -18.78
CA THR A 284 6.15 -14.94 -19.96
C THR A 284 6.18 -16.32 -20.62
N THR A 285 6.22 -17.40 -19.84
CA THR A 285 6.16 -18.77 -20.37
C THR A 285 4.85 -19.01 -21.10
N ARG A 286 3.72 -18.64 -20.48
CA ARG A 286 2.39 -18.78 -21.10
C ARG A 286 2.23 -17.92 -22.35
N LEU A 287 2.79 -16.71 -22.37
CA LEU A 287 2.79 -15.86 -23.58
C LEU A 287 3.56 -16.54 -24.70
N PHE A 288 4.73 -17.09 -24.39
CA PHE A 288 5.57 -17.76 -25.37
C PHE A 288 4.86 -18.96 -26.00
N GLU A 289 4.30 -19.86 -25.18
CA GLU A 289 3.50 -21.00 -25.63
C GLU A 289 2.33 -20.55 -26.51
N MET A 290 1.59 -19.53 -26.07
CA MET A 290 0.46 -18.99 -26.84
C MET A 290 0.90 -18.43 -28.20
N VAL A 291 2.08 -17.82 -28.29
CA VAL A 291 2.62 -17.30 -29.56
C VAL A 291 3.12 -18.42 -30.46
N GLU A 292 3.67 -19.50 -29.91
CA GLU A 292 4.11 -20.70 -30.65
C GLU A 292 2.95 -21.56 -31.16
N ASP A 293 1.89 -21.69 -30.37
CA ASP A 293 0.71 -22.46 -30.73
C ASP A 293 -0.34 -21.63 -31.49
N ALA A 294 -0.17 -20.31 -31.56
CA ALA A 294 -1.10 -19.44 -32.26
C ALA A 294 -1.25 -19.89 -33.72
N PRO A 295 -2.51 -20.06 -34.19
CA PRO A 295 -2.75 -20.28 -35.60
C PRO A 295 -2.21 -19.08 -36.39
N ASP A 296 -1.81 -19.32 -37.64
CA ASP A 296 -1.27 -18.28 -38.52
C ASP A 296 -2.33 -17.24 -38.94
N ASP A 297 -3.51 -17.21 -38.29
CA ASP A 297 -4.70 -16.49 -38.70
C ASP A 297 -5.15 -15.31 -37.81
N GLY A 298 -4.23 -14.75 -37.02
CA GLY A 298 -4.48 -13.48 -36.32
C GLY A 298 -3.42 -13.15 -35.25
N PRO A 299 -3.49 -11.93 -34.68
CA PRO A 299 -2.58 -11.53 -33.62
C PRO A 299 -2.92 -12.16 -32.27
N VAL A 300 -1.90 -12.39 -31.45
CA VAL A 300 -2.04 -12.62 -30.00
C VAL A 300 -2.10 -11.27 -29.30
N VAL A 301 -3.10 -11.05 -28.44
CA VAL A 301 -3.31 -9.76 -27.77
C VAL A 301 -3.03 -9.84 -26.28
N LEU A 302 -2.03 -9.09 -25.82
CA LEU A 302 -1.73 -8.84 -24.42
C LEU A 302 -2.61 -7.71 -23.88
N VAL A 303 -3.52 -8.01 -22.96
CA VAL A 303 -4.46 -7.01 -22.41
C VAL A 303 -4.13 -6.74 -20.94
N GLY A 304 -4.02 -5.48 -20.54
CA GLY A 304 -3.81 -5.15 -19.13
C GLY A 304 -3.88 -3.66 -18.83
N ALA A 305 -4.05 -3.31 -17.56
CA ALA A 305 -4.08 -1.92 -17.13
C ALA A 305 -2.76 -1.18 -17.46
N SER A 306 -2.81 0.15 -17.46
CA SER A 306 -1.60 0.97 -17.57
C SER A 306 -0.66 0.67 -16.41
N GLY A 307 0.65 0.60 -16.67
CA GLY A 307 1.65 0.29 -15.64
C GLY A 307 1.76 -1.17 -15.21
N ALA A 308 0.91 -2.10 -15.69
CA ALA A 308 0.95 -3.51 -15.28
C ALA A 308 2.20 -4.29 -15.75
N GLY A 309 3.08 -3.66 -16.54
CA GLY A 309 4.33 -4.25 -17.03
C GLY A 309 4.27 -4.92 -18.40
N LYS A 310 3.23 -4.66 -19.22
CA LYS A 310 3.07 -5.24 -20.57
C LYS A 310 4.33 -5.07 -21.44
N SER A 311 4.85 -3.84 -21.53
CA SER A 311 6.06 -3.53 -22.31
C SER A 311 7.29 -4.29 -21.80
N SER A 312 7.45 -4.46 -20.49
CA SER A 312 8.52 -5.26 -19.89
C SER A 312 8.37 -6.74 -20.21
N VAL A 313 7.15 -7.30 -20.13
CA VAL A 313 6.86 -8.70 -20.50
C VAL A 313 7.17 -8.94 -21.98
N LEU A 314 6.82 -8.02 -22.87
CA LEU A 314 7.15 -8.14 -24.29
C LEU A 314 8.67 -8.10 -24.53
N ARG A 315 9.39 -7.17 -23.91
CA ARG A 315 10.81 -6.93 -24.20
C ARG A 315 11.73 -7.89 -23.43
N ALA A 316 11.71 -7.80 -22.10
CA ALA A 316 12.58 -8.58 -21.22
C ALA A 316 12.10 -10.03 -21.04
N GLY A 317 10.84 -10.30 -21.34
CA GLY A 317 10.28 -11.66 -21.33
C GLY A 317 10.30 -12.32 -22.71
N LEU A 318 9.40 -11.90 -23.59
CA LEU A 318 9.18 -12.54 -24.89
C LEU A 318 10.39 -12.38 -25.83
N LEU A 319 10.83 -11.15 -26.12
CA LEU A 319 11.92 -10.92 -27.07
C LEU A 319 13.25 -11.53 -26.59
N ALA A 320 13.62 -11.31 -25.32
CA ALA A 320 14.81 -11.93 -24.74
C ALA A 320 14.72 -13.48 -24.73
N GLY A 321 13.54 -14.03 -24.45
CA GLY A 321 13.31 -15.48 -24.46
C GLY A 321 13.48 -16.12 -25.84
N LEU A 322 13.15 -15.40 -26.93
CA LEU A 322 13.34 -15.87 -28.30
C LEU A 322 14.82 -16.01 -28.66
N GLU A 323 15.64 -15.03 -28.26
CA GLU A 323 17.09 -15.07 -28.48
C GLU A 323 17.74 -16.23 -27.71
N ALA A 324 17.33 -16.44 -26.46
CA ALA A 324 17.88 -17.51 -25.62
C ALA A 324 17.50 -18.92 -26.07
N ARG A 325 16.31 -19.09 -26.67
CA ARG A 325 15.76 -20.41 -27.05
C ARG A 325 16.03 -20.82 -28.51
N ALA A 326 16.65 -19.95 -29.32
CA ALA A 326 16.95 -20.19 -30.73
C ALA A 326 15.75 -20.71 -31.56
N THR A 327 14.60 -20.05 -31.42
CA THR A 327 13.34 -20.55 -31.99
C THR A 327 13.13 -20.16 -33.44
N SER A 328 12.18 -20.83 -34.10
CA SER A 328 11.70 -20.49 -35.45
C SER A 328 10.97 -19.14 -35.53
N LEU A 329 10.67 -18.52 -34.38
CA LEU A 329 10.02 -17.22 -34.27
C LEU A 329 11.01 -16.04 -34.29
N ALA A 330 12.32 -16.30 -34.25
CA ALA A 330 13.35 -15.29 -34.46
C ALA A 330 13.70 -15.16 -35.96
N PRO A 331 14.07 -13.95 -36.44
CA PRO A 331 14.15 -12.68 -35.72
C PRO A 331 12.78 -12.03 -35.50
N ALA A 332 12.67 -11.24 -34.42
CA ALA A 332 11.49 -10.48 -34.07
C ALA A 332 11.69 -8.97 -34.32
N LEU A 333 10.64 -8.28 -34.76
CA LEU A 333 10.60 -6.83 -34.93
C LEU A 333 9.69 -6.20 -33.88
N LEU A 334 10.20 -5.23 -33.12
CA LEU A 334 9.42 -4.43 -32.17
C LEU A 334 9.07 -3.07 -32.76
N VAL A 335 7.78 -2.75 -32.76
CA VAL A 335 7.24 -1.39 -32.91
C VAL A 335 6.87 -0.89 -31.51
N PRO A 336 7.67 0.00 -30.87
CA PRO A 336 7.45 0.40 -29.48
C PRO A 336 6.17 1.20 -29.22
N ALA A 337 5.69 1.89 -30.26
CA ALA A 337 4.47 2.67 -30.28
C ALA A 337 4.10 2.99 -31.75
N PRO A 338 2.85 2.80 -32.19
CA PRO A 338 2.42 3.14 -33.56
C PRO A 338 2.44 4.64 -33.87
N GLY A 339 2.17 5.51 -32.89
CA GLY A 339 2.11 6.95 -33.09
C GLY A 339 0.90 7.45 -33.88
N PRO A 340 0.91 8.73 -34.31
CA PRO A 340 -0.17 9.33 -35.08
C PRO A 340 -0.29 8.85 -36.54
N HIS A 341 0.76 8.21 -37.06
CA HIS A 341 0.84 7.70 -38.45
C HIS A 341 1.27 6.22 -38.45
N PRO A 342 0.40 5.30 -38.00
CA PRO A 342 0.78 3.92 -37.70
C PRO A 342 1.30 3.15 -38.93
N MET A 343 0.74 3.39 -40.12
CA MET A 343 1.21 2.75 -41.35
C MET A 343 2.62 3.18 -41.72
N ARG A 344 2.91 4.48 -41.58
CA ARG A 344 4.25 5.02 -41.82
C ARG A 344 5.27 4.44 -40.82
N THR A 345 4.92 4.43 -39.54
CA THR A 345 5.78 3.90 -38.48
C THR A 345 6.16 2.44 -38.73
N LEU A 346 5.17 1.60 -39.09
CA LEU A 346 5.41 0.20 -39.43
C LEU A 346 6.25 0.05 -40.70
N ALA A 347 5.96 0.81 -41.75
CA ALA A 347 6.73 0.76 -42.99
C ALA A 347 8.21 1.13 -42.77
N GLU A 348 8.48 2.18 -41.98
CA GLU A 348 9.85 2.57 -41.64
C GLU A 348 10.58 1.51 -40.80
N ALA A 349 9.89 0.89 -39.85
CA ALA A 349 10.47 -0.19 -39.04
C ALA A 349 10.77 -1.44 -39.86
N TRP A 350 9.82 -1.86 -40.71
CA TRP A 350 9.95 -3.03 -41.57
C TRP A 350 11.01 -2.82 -42.65
N ALA A 351 11.06 -1.63 -43.28
CA ALA A 351 12.08 -1.26 -44.26
C ALA A 351 13.50 -1.38 -43.68
N ARG A 352 13.73 -0.87 -42.46
CA ARG A 352 15.02 -1.03 -41.77
C ARG A 352 15.38 -2.50 -41.52
N ALA A 353 14.40 -3.31 -41.12
CA ALA A 353 14.59 -4.72 -40.80
C ALA A 353 14.68 -5.65 -42.02
N THR A 354 14.35 -5.15 -43.22
CA THR A 354 14.39 -5.91 -44.48
C THR A 354 15.35 -5.33 -45.52
N GLY A 355 15.96 -4.18 -45.24
CA GLY A 355 16.87 -3.46 -46.14
C GLY A 355 16.18 -2.81 -47.34
N ARG A 356 14.85 -2.68 -47.32
CA ARG A 356 14.05 -2.15 -48.43
C ARG A 356 13.84 -0.65 -48.35
N ASP A 357 13.35 -0.07 -49.45
CA ASP A 357 12.85 1.31 -49.46
C ASP A 357 11.51 1.43 -48.71
N THR A 358 11.39 2.47 -47.87
CA THR A 358 10.19 2.71 -47.05
C THR A 358 8.93 2.89 -47.88
N ARG A 359 8.99 3.52 -49.06
CA ARG A 359 7.79 3.75 -49.90
C ARG A 359 7.31 2.45 -50.52
N GLU A 360 8.23 1.63 -51.01
CA GLU A 360 7.92 0.30 -51.53
C GLU A 360 7.25 -0.57 -50.46
N VAL A 361 7.86 -0.63 -49.27
CA VAL A 361 7.30 -1.38 -48.14
C VAL A 361 5.91 -0.87 -47.76
N ARG A 362 5.71 0.45 -47.72
CA ARG A 362 4.41 1.04 -47.43
C ARG A 362 3.34 0.60 -48.44
N THR A 363 3.65 0.64 -49.74
CA THR A 363 2.70 0.22 -50.78
C THR A 363 2.32 -1.25 -50.66
N GLU A 364 3.27 -2.13 -50.34
CA GLU A 364 3.00 -3.55 -50.11
C GLU A 364 2.18 -3.79 -48.84
N LEU A 365 2.47 -3.07 -47.74
CA LEU A 365 1.69 -3.14 -46.50
C LEU A 365 0.24 -2.65 -46.72
N GLU A 366 0.02 -1.61 -47.51
CA GLU A 366 -1.31 -1.11 -47.90
C GLU A 366 -2.11 -2.15 -48.72
N ARG A 367 -1.41 -3.06 -49.41
CA ARG A 367 -1.99 -4.23 -50.09
C ARG A 367 -2.20 -5.43 -49.16
N GLY A 368 -1.76 -5.35 -47.90
CA GLY A 368 -1.85 -6.41 -46.90
C GLY A 368 -0.70 -7.43 -46.96
N CYS A 369 0.43 -7.08 -47.57
CA CYS A 369 1.59 -7.96 -47.73
C CYS A 369 2.79 -7.44 -46.94
N PHE A 370 3.50 -8.36 -46.28
CA PHE A 370 4.80 -8.09 -45.69
C PHE A 370 5.89 -8.45 -46.71
N PRO A 371 6.58 -7.48 -47.33
CA PRO A 371 7.57 -7.79 -48.35
C PRO A 371 8.77 -8.53 -47.71
N PRO A 372 9.31 -9.57 -48.37
CA PRO A 372 10.41 -10.37 -47.84
C PRO A 372 11.72 -9.55 -47.80
N PRO A 373 12.69 -9.88 -46.95
CA PRO A 373 13.97 -9.17 -46.90
C PRO A 373 14.73 -9.19 -48.24
N LEU A 374 15.53 -8.14 -48.50
CA LEU A 374 16.55 -8.18 -49.54
C LEU A 374 17.69 -9.13 -49.12
N HIS A 375 18.43 -9.63 -50.11
CA HIS A 375 19.52 -10.59 -49.90
C HIS A 375 20.44 -10.16 -48.74
N GLU A 376 20.80 -11.12 -47.90
CA GLU A 376 21.58 -11.00 -46.64
C GLU A 376 20.80 -10.67 -45.35
N GLN A 377 19.56 -10.17 -45.42
CA GLN A 377 18.76 -9.92 -44.21
C GLN A 377 17.85 -11.10 -43.83
N PRO A 378 17.76 -11.46 -42.53
CA PRO A 378 16.89 -12.55 -42.09
C PRO A 378 15.41 -12.12 -42.11
N ALA A 379 14.52 -13.04 -42.49
CA ALA A 379 13.08 -12.73 -42.56
C ALA A 379 12.47 -12.63 -41.16
N CYS A 380 11.93 -11.47 -40.80
CA CYS A 380 11.21 -11.29 -39.53
C CYS A 380 10.04 -12.28 -39.41
N ARG A 381 10.05 -13.09 -38.35
CA ARG A 381 9.04 -14.13 -38.08
C ARG A 381 8.02 -13.70 -37.04
N LEU A 382 8.35 -12.71 -36.21
CA LEU A 382 7.47 -12.14 -35.20
C LEU A 382 7.46 -10.60 -35.32
N LEU A 383 6.29 -10.00 -35.26
CA LEU A 383 6.05 -8.57 -35.16
C LEU A 383 5.36 -8.28 -33.83
N VAL A 384 6.00 -7.49 -32.98
CA VAL A 384 5.45 -7.03 -31.70
C VAL A 384 5.08 -5.57 -31.82
N VAL A 385 3.83 -5.22 -31.57
CA VAL A 385 3.35 -3.84 -31.52
C VAL A 385 2.95 -3.52 -30.07
N ASP A 386 3.79 -2.70 -29.43
CA ASP A 386 3.56 -2.22 -28.07
C ASP A 386 2.77 -0.90 -28.10
N GLN A 387 2.13 -0.52 -26.99
CA GLN A 387 1.25 0.65 -26.90
C GLN A 387 0.22 0.75 -28.05
N PHE A 388 -0.43 -0.37 -28.37
CA PHE A 388 -1.32 -0.46 -29.52
C PHE A 388 -2.48 0.53 -29.46
N GLU A 389 -2.92 0.92 -28.26
CA GLU A 389 -3.97 1.93 -28.06
C GLU A 389 -3.67 3.31 -28.69
N GLU A 390 -2.42 3.61 -29.06
CA GLU A 390 -2.10 4.88 -29.73
C GLU A 390 -2.84 5.05 -31.07
N ILE A 391 -3.26 3.96 -31.71
CA ILE A 391 -4.07 4.05 -32.94
C ILE A 391 -5.45 4.65 -32.68
N PHE A 392 -5.99 4.53 -31.46
CA PHE A 392 -7.28 5.11 -31.10
C PHE A 392 -7.14 6.52 -30.52
N THR A 393 -6.03 6.78 -29.84
CA THR A 393 -5.83 8.04 -29.10
C THR A 393 -5.06 9.10 -29.89
N ARG A 394 -4.20 8.70 -30.84
CA ARG A 394 -3.29 9.60 -31.56
C ARG A 394 -3.50 9.63 -33.08
N CYS A 395 -3.90 8.52 -33.68
CA CYS A 395 -4.20 8.47 -35.11
C CYS A 395 -5.56 9.12 -35.41
N GLN A 396 -5.54 10.25 -36.11
CA GLN A 396 -6.74 11.03 -36.42
C GLN A 396 -7.45 10.58 -37.71
N THR A 397 -6.80 9.77 -38.54
CA THR A 397 -7.30 9.31 -39.84
C THR A 397 -7.93 7.91 -39.71
N PRO A 398 -9.26 7.75 -39.81
CA PRO A 398 -9.91 6.44 -39.69
C PRO A 398 -9.45 5.44 -40.75
N ASP A 399 -9.26 5.89 -41.99
CA ASP A 399 -8.84 5.01 -43.09
C ASP A 399 -7.41 4.46 -42.87
N GLU A 400 -6.50 5.28 -42.34
CA GLU A 400 -5.15 4.84 -42.00
C GLU A 400 -5.18 3.82 -40.85
N ARG A 401 -6.02 4.06 -39.83
CA ARG A 401 -6.23 3.10 -38.73
C ARG A 401 -6.78 1.78 -39.25
N ALA A 402 -7.81 1.83 -40.09
CA ALA A 402 -8.43 0.63 -40.66
C ALA A 402 -7.43 -0.16 -41.53
N ALA A 403 -6.61 0.52 -42.34
CA ALA A 403 -5.55 -0.11 -43.12
C ALA A 403 -4.50 -0.79 -42.23
N PHE A 404 -4.09 -0.12 -41.15
CA PHE A 404 -3.15 -0.67 -40.17
C PHE A 404 -3.71 -1.89 -39.43
N VAL A 405 -4.96 -1.84 -38.98
CA VAL A 405 -5.62 -3.00 -38.39
C VAL A 405 -5.74 -4.14 -39.41
N SER A 406 -6.07 -3.81 -40.66
CA SER A 406 -6.19 -4.79 -41.74
C SER A 406 -4.89 -5.54 -41.96
N VAL A 407 -3.74 -4.86 -42.07
CA VAL A 407 -2.45 -5.54 -42.32
C VAL A 407 -2.01 -6.44 -41.15
N LEU A 408 -2.37 -6.09 -39.91
CA LEU A 408 -2.04 -6.89 -38.71
C LEU A 408 -2.96 -8.09 -38.48
N THR A 409 -4.16 -8.09 -39.07
CA THR A 409 -5.20 -9.11 -38.83
C THR A 409 -5.52 -9.95 -40.07
N ARG A 410 -4.99 -9.58 -41.24
CA ARG A 410 -5.22 -10.30 -42.50
C ARG A 410 -4.27 -11.48 -42.67
N ASN A 411 -4.83 -12.54 -43.28
CA ASN A 411 -4.07 -13.65 -43.84
C ASN A 411 -3.65 -13.29 -45.27
N GLY A 412 -2.55 -12.56 -45.39
CA GLY A 412 -1.91 -12.32 -46.69
C GLY A 412 -1.22 -13.57 -47.24
N PRO A 413 -0.81 -13.58 -48.53
CA PRO A 413 0.05 -14.62 -49.06
C PRO A 413 1.35 -14.71 -48.25
N ARG A 414 1.72 -15.93 -47.85
CA ARG A 414 2.91 -16.19 -47.03
C ARG A 414 4.21 -15.79 -47.74
N PRO A 415 5.26 -15.42 -47.00
CA PRO A 415 5.38 -15.46 -45.54
C PRO A 415 4.89 -14.17 -44.84
N THR A 416 4.00 -14.30 -43.85
CA THR A 416 3.59 -13.23 -42.94
C THR A 416 4.20 -13.47 -41.55
N PRO A 417 4.59 -12.41 -40.81
CA PRO A 417 5.05 -12.57 -39.43
C PRO A 417 3.87 -12.94 -38.52
N ARG A 418 4.14 -13.65 -37.43
CA ARG A 418 3.21 -13.72 -36.30
C ARG A 418 3.13 -12.35 -35.65
N VAL A 419 1.96 -11.98 -35.14
CA VAL A 419 1.73 -10.64 -34.58
C VAL A 419 1.38 -10.74 -33.11
N VAL A 420 2.01 -9.92 -32.29
CA VAL A 420 1.68 -9.74 -30.87
C VAL A 420 1.37 -8.28 -30.62
N LEU A 421 0.20 -7.99 -30.03
CA LEU A 421 -0.25 -6.63 -29.72
C LEU A 421 -0.32 -6.45 -28.21
N ALA A 422 0.24 -5.38 -27.65
CA ALA A 422 -0.05 -4.98 -26.27
C ALA A 422 -1.07 -3.85 -26.24
N LEU A 423 -2.22 -4.14 -25.64
CA LEU A 423 -3.38 -3.26 -25.54
C LEU A 423 -3.64 -2.88 -24.08
N ARG A 424 -3.92 -1.60 -23.83
CA ARG A 424 -4.46 -1.19 -22.53
C ARG A 424 -5.95 -1.53 -22.40
N ALA A 425 -6.32 -2.02 -21.21
CA ALA A 425 -7.67 -2.49 -20.93
C ALA A 425 -8.78 -1.43 -21.12
N ASP A 426 -8.47 -0.14 -20.96
CA ASP A 426 -9.38 0.99 -21.21
C ASP A 426 -9.75 1.17 -22.70
N HIS A 427 -8.95 0.61 -23.61
CA HIS A 427 -9.21 0.62 -25.05
C HIS A 427 -9.76 -0.71 -25.59
N TYR A 428 -10.10 -1.65 -24.70
CA TYR A 428 -10.70 -2.93 -25.10
C TYR A 428 -11.99 -2.72 -25.90
N GLY A 429 -12.86 -1.81 -25.47
CA GLY A 429 -14.11 -1.49 -26.18
C GLY A 429 -13.88 -0.99 -27.61
N SER A 430 -12.87 -0.12 -27.82
CA SER A 430 -12.51 0.38 -29.15
C SER A 430 -12.05 -0.73 -30.10
N CYS A 431 -11.44 -1.79 -29.59
CA CYS A 431 -11.07 -2.94 -30.42
C CYS A 431 -12.27 -3.78 -30.86
N LEU A 432 -13.36 -3.80 -30.11
CA LEU A 432 -14.58 -4.54 -30.47
C LEU A 432 -15.33 -3.90 -31.65
N GLU A 433 -15.07 -2.61 -31.92
CA GLU A 433 -15.64 -1.88 -33.07
C GLU A 433 -14.90 -2.20 -34.38
N GLU A 434 -13.72 -2.84 -34.31
CA GLU A 434 -12.88 -3.19 -35.45
C GLU A 434 -12.93 -4.72 -35.72
N PRO A 435 -13.57 -5.19 -36.82
CA PRO A 435 -13.84 -6.63 -37.05
C PRO A 435 -12.61 -7.55 -37.08
N GLY A 436 -11.43 -7.01 -37.41
CA GLY A 436 -10.17 -7.77 -37.37
C GLY A 436 -9.71 -8.03 -35.93
N LEU A 437 -9.86 -7.05 -35.04
CA LEU A 437 -9.39 -7.11 -33.67
C LEU A 437 -10.38 -7.84 -32.75
N GLU A 438 -11.68 -7.70 -33.00
CA GLU A 438 -12.73 -8.43 -32.28
C GLU A 438 -12.49 -9.95 -32.35
N ARG A 439 -12.27 -10.47 -33.56
CA ARG A 439 -11.93 -11.89 -33.78
C ARG A 439 -10.62 -12.31 -33.10
N ALA A 440 -9.61 -11.44 -33.10
CA ALA A 440 -8.33 -11.73 -32.45
C ALA A 440 -8.48 -11.82 -30.93
N LEU A 441 -9.19 -10.88 -30.32
CA LEU A 441 -9.49 -10.86 -28.88
C LEU A 441 -10.29 -12.08 -28.44
N ALA A 442 -11.23 -12.54 -29.27
CA ALA A 442 -12.02 -13.74 -28.99
C ALA A 442 -11.20 -15.04 -29.03
N ARG A 443 -10.12 -15.08 -29.82
CA ARG A 443 -9.34 -16.30 -30.08
C ARG A 443 -8.08 -16.41 -29.24
N ALA A 444 -7.27 -15.35 -29.20
CA ALA A 444 -5.92 -15.39 -28.65
C ALA A 444 -5.63 -14.13 -27.83
N GLN A 445 -6.11 -14.11 -26.59
CA GLN A 445 -5.82 -13.05 -25.64
C GLN A 445 -5.16 -13.58 -24.35
N LEU A 446 -4.20 -12.81 -23.84
CA LEU A 446 -3.56 -13.04 -22.55
C LEU A 446 -3.67 -11.80 -21.68
N THR A 447 -4.37 -11.93 -20.56
CA THR A 447 -4.48 -10.86 -19.58
C THR A 447 -3.20 -10.74 -18.74
N VAL A 448 -2.70 -9.52 -18.56
CA VAL A 448 -1.59 -9.20 -17.66
C VAL A 448 -2.16 -8.69 -16.33
N PRO A 449 -2.29 -9.55 -15.30
CA PRO A 449 -2.82 -9.15 -14.01
C PRO A 449 -1.79 -8.31 -13.23
N PRO A 450 -2.20 -7.57 -12.19
CA PRO A 450 -1.27 -7.03 -11.19
C PRO A 450 -0.39 -8.15 -10.64
N LEU A 451 0.87 -7.83 -10.29
CA LEU A 451 1.76 -8.81 -9.64
C LEU A 451 1.16 -9.22 -8.28
N ARG A 452 1.16 -10.53 -8.01
CA ARG A 452 0.82 -11.07 -6.69
C ARG A 452 1.93 -10.80 -5.69
N GLU A 453 1.67 -10.97 -4.41
CA GLU A 453 2.64 -10.67 -3.35
C GLU A 453 3.98 -11.39 -3.52
N ARG A 454 3.96 -12.70 -3.84
CA ARG A 454 5.17 -13.48 -4.11
C ARG A 454 5.94 -12.94 -5.34
N GLU A 455 5.21 -12.59 -6.38
CA GLU A 455 5.77 -12.07 -7.64
C GLU A 455 6.35 -10.66 -7.44
N LEU A 456 5.67 -9.81 -6.66
CA LEU A 456 6.17 -8.50 -6.26
C LEU A 456 7.45 -8.62 -5.43
N ARG A 457 7.49 -9.52 -4.45
CA ARG A 457 8.70 -9.79 -3.66
C ARG A 457 9.86 -10.20 -4.56
N ALA A 458 9.62 -11.13 -5.49
CA ALA A 458 10.63 -11.54 -6.48
C ALA A 458 11.10 -10.36 -7.33
N ALA A 459 10.20 -9.47 -7.77
CA ALA A 459 10.52 -8.27 -8.52
C ALA A 459 11.31 -7.21 -7.72
N VAL A 460 11.30 -7.27 -6.39
CA VAL A 460 12.12 -6.41 -5.52
C VAL A 460 13.49 -7.05 -5.25
N GLU A 461 13.48 -8.30 -4.76
CA GLU A 461 14.66 -8.97 -4.19
C GLU A 461 15.53 -9.64 -5.28
N GLY A 462 14.91 -10.20 -6.31
CA GLY A 462 15.60 -10.89 -7.41
C GLY A 462 16.60 -9.99 -8.16
N PRO A 463 16.19 -8.80 -8.64
CA PRO A 463 17.10 -7.90 -9.34
C PRO A 463 18.26 -7.44 -8.45
N ALA A 464 18.03 -7.24 -7.14
CA ALA A 464 19.08 -6.89 -6.19
C ALA A 464 20.10 -8.03 -6.07
N ALA A 465 19.63 -9.25 -5.83
CA ALA A 465 20.50 -10.43 -5.70
C ALA A 465 21.34 -10.67 -6.96
N ALA A 466 20.76 -10.48 -8.15
CA ALA A 466 21.44 -10.68 -9.44
C ALA A 466 22.69 -9.82 -9.64
N VAL A 467 22.75 -8.64 -9.00
CA VAL A 467 23.89 -7.71 -9.07
C VAL A 467 24.69 -7.64 -7.76
N GLY A 468 24.46 -8.58 -6.83
CA GLY A 468 25.15 -8.63 -5.54
C GLY A 468 24.71 -7.56 -4.52
N LEU A 469 23.54 -6.94 -4.72
CA LEU A 469 22.94 -6.08 -3.71
C LEU A 469 22.23 -6.91 -2.65
N THR A 470 22.28 -6.45 -1.40
CA THR A 470 21.48 -7.00 -0.30
C THR A 470 20.32 -6.07 0.02
N VAL A 471 19.15 -6.63 0.34
CA VAL A 471 17.99 -5.87 0.79
C VAL A 471 17.95 -5.88 2.32
N GLU A 472 17.85 -4.72 2.95
CA GLU A 472 17.71 -4.64 4.41
C GLU A 472 16.41 -5.36 4.86
N PRO A 473 16.47 -6.17 5.94
CA PRO A 473 15.27 -6.81 6.50
C PRO A 473 14.13 -5.80 6.75
N GLY A 474 12.90 -6.18 6.37
CA GLY A 474 11.72 -5.34 6.50
C GLY A 474 11.53 -4.26 5.42
N LEU A 475 12.55 -3.97 4.59
CA LEU A 475 12.40 -3.02 3.47
C LEU A 475 11.40 -3.54 2.43
N THR A 476 11.49 -4.81 2.03
CA THR A 476 10.53 -5.39 1.09
C THR A 476 9.11 -5.36 1.65
N ASP A 477 8.92 -5.76 2.91
CA ASP A 477 7.60 -5.75 3.56
C ASP A 477 7.02 -4.34 3.63
N ARG A 478 7.87 -3.35 3.93
CA ARG A 478 7.47 -1.94 3.92
C ARG A 478 7.05 -1.47 2.54
N LEU A 479 7.80 -1.80 1.49
CA LEU A 479 7.46 -1.46 0.10
C LEU A 479 6.14 -2.08 -0.33
N LEU A 480 5.93 -3.37 -0.04
CA LEU A 480 4.70 -4.07 -0.38
C LEU A 480 3.49 -3.54 0.39
N HIS A 481 3.68 -3.16 1.66
CA HIS A 481 2.66 -2.49 2.46
C HIS A 481 2.28 -1.12 1.87
N ASP A 482 3.27 -0.29 1.52
CA ASP A 482 3.03 1.02 0.93
C ASP A 482 2.35 0.96 -0.44
N LEU A 483 2.65 -0.08 -1.22
CA LEU A 483 1.98 -0.36 -2.50
C LEU A 483 0.49 -0.69 -2.30
N ARG A 484 0.18 -1.52 -1.29
CA ARG A 484 -1.17 -1.94 -0.92
C ARG A 484 -2.01 -0.81 -0.33
N SER A 485 -1.37 0.12 0.36
CA SER A 485 -2.02 1.31 0.95
C SER A 485 -2.43 2.37 -0.09
N GLY A 486 -2.08 2.18 -1.37
CA GLY A 486 -2.52 3.02 -2.49
C GLY A 486 -4.04 3.00 -2.71
N ARG A 487 -4.61 4.12 -3.16
CA ARG A 487 -6.03 4.53 -2.99
C ARG A 487 -7.10 3.74 -3.78
N SER A 488 -6.79 2.63 -4.45
CA SER A 488 -7.78 1.76 -5.12
C SER A 488 -7.16 0.49 -5.75
N ALA A 489 -7.99 -0.47 -6.14
CA ALA A 489 -7.57 -1.61 -6.98
C ALA A 489 -7.02 -1.20 -8.36
N HIS A 490 -7.41 -0.01 -8.84
CA HIS A 490 -6.90 0.57 -10.09
C HIS A 490 -5.45 1.07 -9.92
N ASP A 491 -5.13 1.59 -8.73
CA ASP A 491 -3.79 2.08 -8.39
C ASP A 491 -2.77 0.95 -8.29
N ALA A 492 -3.17 -0.23 -7.83
CA ALA A 492 -2.27 -1.39 -7.68
C ALA A 492 -1.61 -1.84 -9.00
N ALA A 493 -2.35 -1.77 -10.12
CA ALA A 493 -1.82 -2.12 -11.44
C ALA A 493 -0.92 -1.02 -12.02
N ALA A 494 -1.23 0.24 -11.72
CA ALA A 494 -0.44 1.41 -12.12
C ALA A 494 0.83 1.59 -11.25
N ALA A 495 0.99 0.81 -10.18
CA ALA A 495 2.01 1.03 -9.16
C ALA A 495 3.42 0.53 -9.53
N LEU A 496 3.56 -0.38 -10.51
CA LEU A 496 4.87 -1.00 -10.80
C LEU A 496 5.94 -0.02 -11.30
N PRO A 497 5.66 0.93 -12.19
CA PRO A 497 6.63 1.96 -12.56
C PRO A 497 7.06 2.81 -11.36
N PHE A 498 6.15 3.10 -10.43
CA PHE A 498 6.47 3.84 -9.21
C PHE A 498 7.32 3.00 -8.24
N LEU A 499 7.06 1.70 -8.15
CA LEU A 499 7.89 0.76 -7.38
C LEU A 499 9.31 0.69 -7.96
N ALA A 500 9.45 0.51 -9.27
CA ALA A 500 10.76 0.50 -9.92
C ALA A 500 11.51 1.84 -9.77
N HIS A 501 10.79 2.96 -9.82
CA HIS A 501 11.35 4.29 -9.55
C HIS A 501 11.83 4.44 -8.11
N VAL A 502 11.03 4.05 -7.12
CA VAL A 502 11.41 4.19 -5.72
C VAL A 502 12.57 3.27 -5.35
N LEU A 503 12.65 2.08 -5.95
CA LEU A 503 13.78 1.16 -5.79
C LEU A 503 15.07 1.73 -6.38
N ARG A 504 14.99 2.37 -7.55
CA ARG A 504 16.13 3.11 -8.14
C ARG A 504 16.58 4.27 -7.24
N GLU A 505 15.64 5.03 -6.69
CA GLU A 505 15.96 6.12 -5.76
C GLU A 505 16.52 5.60 -4.43
N THR A 506 16.06 4.44 -3.96
CA THR A 506 16.60 3.75 -2.78
C THR A 506 18.02 3.26 -3.07
N TRP A 507 18.25 2.69 -4.26
CA TRP A 507 19.59 2.29 -4.71
C TRP A 507 20.56 3.47 -4.78
N ARG A 508 20.13 4.65 -5.22
CA ARG A 508 20.97 5.87 -5.20
C ARG A 508 21.37 6.31 -3.79
N ARG A 509 20.61 5.91 -2.77
CA ARG A 509 20.80 6.25 -1.35
C ARG A 509 21.22 5.04 -0.51
N ARG A 510 21.70 3.98 -1.16
CA ARG A 510 22.18 2.76 -0.52
C ARG A 510 23.42 3.04 0.33
N SER A 511 23.67 2.16 1.29
CA SER A 511 24.93 2.12 2.05
C SER A 511 25.74 0.92 1.54
N GLY A 512 26.91 1.16 0.94
CA GLY A 512 27.70 0.11 0.27
C GLY A 512 26.90 -0.65 -0.79
N SER A 513 26.73 -1.96 -0.60
CA SER A 513 25.91 -2.86 -1.45
C SER A 513 24.52 -3.14 -0.89
N ARG A 514 24.06 -2.41 0.13
CA ARG A 514 22.78 -2.67 0.81
C ARG A 514 21.73 -1.61 0.50
N LEU A 515 20.58 -2.03 -0.03
CA LEU A 515 19.38 -1.20 -0.11
C LEU A 515 18.81 -1.04 1.30
N THR A 516 18.74 0.20 1.79
CA THR A 516 18.40 0.49 3.18
C THR A 516 16.98 1.03 3.36
N LEU A 517 16.39 0.76 4.52
CA LEU A 517 15.11 1.33 4.92
C LEU A 517 15.21 2.86 5.07
N SER A 518 16.35 3.36 5.56
CA SER A 518 16.64 4.79 5.64
C SER A 518 16.69 5.45 4.25
N GLY A 519 17.34 4.79 3.28
CA GLY A 519 17.40 5.24 1.89
C GLY A 519 16.02 5.30 1.23
N TYR A 520 15.16 4.33 1.55
CA TYR A 520 13.75 4.34 1.12
C TYR A 520 12.92 5.44 1.81
N GLN A 521 13.03 5.60 3.13
CA GLN A 521 12.28 6.64 3.86
C GLN A 521 12.63 8.04 3.37
N ALA A 522 13.88 8.27 2.96
CA ALA A 522 14.31 9.53 2.34
C ALA A 522 13.61 9.85 1.00
N THR A 523 13.00 8.86 0.33
CA THR A 523 12.18 9.08 -0.87
C THR A 523 10.76 9.54 -0.54
N LYS A 524 10.37 9.57 0.75
CA LYS A 524 9.01 9.87 1.24
C LYS A 524 7.95 8.85 0.78
N GLY A 525 8.39 7.62 0.51
CA GLY A 525 7.54 6.51 0.08
C GLY A 525 7.25 6.46 -1.42
N ILE A 526 6.53 5.43 -1.87
CA ILE A 526 6.32 5.09 -3.29
C ILE A 526 5.66 6.25 -4.07
N TRP A 527 4.50 6.71 -3.60
CA TRP A 527 3.67 7.68 -4.34
C TRP A 527 4.27 9.10 -4.37
N HIS A 528 4.93 9.52 -3.30
CA HIS A 528 5.55 10.85 -3.22
C HIS A 528 6.94 10.91 -3.88
N SER A 529 7.56 9.77 -4.17
CA SER A 529 8.92 9.74 -4.75
C SER A 529 8.99 10.42 -6.12
N VAL A 530 7.99 10.19 -6.98
CA VAL A 530 7.91 10.85 -8.30
C VAL A 530 7.65 12.34 -8.14
N ALA A 531 6.65 12.74 -7.34
CA ALA A 531 6.38 14.15 -7.08
C ALA A 531 7.60 14.88 -6.51
N THR A 532 8.33 14.26 -5.58
CA THR A 532 9.55 14.82 -4.99
C THR A 532 10.70 14.93 -5.99
N THR A 533 10.79 14.01 -6.95
CA THR A 533 11.79 14.04 -8.03
C THR A 533 11.45 15.13 -9.05
N THR A 534 10.18 15.19 -9.46
CA THR A 534 9.66 16.23 -10.37
C THR A 534 9.79 17.62 -9.76
N GLN A 535 9.50 17.78 -8.47
CA GLN A 535 9.65 19.07 -7.78
C GLN A 535 11.11 19.51 -7.74
N ARG A 536 12.04 18.60 -7.41
CA ARG A 536 13.48 18.91 -7.44
C ARG A 536 13.96 19.32 -8.84
N PHE A 537 13.48 18.64 -9.87
CA PHE A 537 13.79 19.01 -11.25
C PHE A 537 13.20 20.38 -11.60
N TYR A 538 11.93 20.63 -11.26
CA TYR A 538 11.28 21.93 -11.48
C TYR A 538 12.00 23.08 -10.77
N ASP A 539 12.40 22.86 -9.52
CA ASP A 539 13.13 23.85 -8.73
C ASP A 539 14.51 24.16 -9.32
N SER A 540 15.13 23.19 -9.99
CA SER A 540 16.41 23.36 -10.70
C SER A 540 16.30 24.11 -12.04
N LEU A 541 15.10 24.28 -12.59
CA LEU A 541 14.87 25.05 -13.81
C LEU A 541 14.79 26.55 -13.52
N ASP A 542 15.30 27.35 -14.46
CA ASP A 542 15.13 28.79 -14.50
C ASP A 542 13.71 29.20 -14.96
N GLY A 543 13.46 30.52 -15.05
CA GLY A 543 12.13 31.04 -15.40
C GLY A 543 11.63 30.56 -16.77
N GLU A 544 12.50 30.48 -17.76
CA GLU A 544 12.18 30.00 -19.11
C GLU A 544 11.93 28.48 -19.14
N GLY A 545 12.80 27.71 -18.48
CA GLY A 545 12.63 26.27 -18.33
C GLY A 545 11.32 25.89 -17.61
N ARG A 546 10.93 26.64 -16.58
CA ARG A 546 9.64 26.44 -15.88
C ARG A 546 8.44 26.74 -16.78
N ALA A 547 8.52 27.75 -17.64
CA ALA A 547 7.46 28.06 -18.61
C ALA A 547 7.32 26.96 -19.67
N MET A 548 8.44 26.48 -20.22
CA MET A 548 8.48 25.36 -21.17
C MET A 548 7.93 24.08 -20.56
N MET A 549 8.32 23.75 -19.32
CA MET A 549 7.82 22.57 -18.62
C MET A 549 6.31 22.64 -18.41
N ARG A 550 5.76 23.81 -18.08
CA ARG A 550 4.31 24.02 -17.96
C ARG A 550 3.61 23.75 -19.31
N GLU A 551 4.13 24.26 -20.41
CA GLU A 551 3.56 24.06 -21.74
C GLU A 551 3.56 22.57 -22.12
N LEU A 552 4.69 21.87 -21.90
CA LEU A 552 4.80 20.44 -22.14
C LEU A 552 3.81 19.63 -21.30
N LEU A 553 3.69 19.91 -20.00
CA LEU A 553 2.76 19.22 -19.11
C LEU A 553 1.30 19.39 -19.57
N LEU A 554 0.92 20.59 -20.01
CA LEU A 554 -0.42 20.85 -20.52
C LEU A 554 -0.70 20.10 -21.83
N ARG A 555 0.31 19.92 -22.70
CA ARG A 555 0.19 19.11 -23.92
C ARG A 555 0.06 17.61 -23.67
N LEU A 556 0.42 17.13 -22.48
CA LEU A 556 0.28 15.72 -22.10
C LEU A 556 -1.14 15.38 -21.60
N VAL A 557 -1.96 16.37 -21.26
CA VAL A 557 -3.34 16.17 -20.79
C VAL A 557 -4.26 15.93 -21.99
N HIS A 558 -4.70 14.68 -22.16
CA HIS A 558 -5.74 14.32 -23.12
C HIS A 558 -7.05 14.14 -22.34
N LEU A 559 -7.96 15.11 -22.49
CA LEU A 559 -9.31 14.96 -21.98
C LEU A 559 -10.03 13.94 -22.87
N PRO A 560 -10.50 12.79 -22.33
CA PRO A 560 -11.34 11.91 -23.12
C PRO A 560 -12.53 12.74 -23.59
N ARG A 561 -12.85 12.65 -24.89
CA ARG A 561 -14.10 13.22 -25.42
C ARG A 561 -15.21 12.49 -24.69
N THR A 562 -15.70 13.06 -23.59
CA THR A 562 -16.89 12.56 -22.91
C THR A 562 -17.96 12.48 -23.98
N ALA A 563 -18.50 11.27 -24.17
CA ALA A 563 -19.71 11.05 -24.92
C ALA A 563 -20.66 12.20 -24.64
N GLU A 564 -21.19 12.79 -25.71
CA GLU A 564 -22.16 13.87 -25.69
C GLU A 564 -23.05 13.72 -24.46
N ARG A 565 -23.15 14.81 -23.68
CA ARG A 565 -24.22 14.94 -22.69
C ARG A 565 -25.52 14.64 -23.42
N ARG A 566 -26.00 13.40 -23.32
CA ARG A 566 -27.42 13.10 -23.40
C ARG A 566 -28.00 13.87 -22.24
N SER A 567 -28.49 15.06 -22.57
CA SER A 567 -29.38 15.86 -21.76
C SER A 567 -30.56 14.97 -21.39
N TYR A 568 -30.41 14.26 -20.27
CA TYR A 568 -31.55 13.87 -19.47
C TYR A 568 -32.22 15.19 -19.08
N GLY A 569 -33.31 15.51 -19.77
CA GLY A 569 -34.24 16.54 -19.37
C GLY A 569 -34.79 16.17 -18.00
N ILE A 570 -34.12 16.62 -16.95
CA ILE A 570 -34.71 16.70 -15.62
C ILE A 570 -35.68 17.86 -15.71
N GLY A 571 -36.97 17.53 -15.81
CA GLY A 571 -38.06 18.49 -15.79
C GLY A 571 -38.02 19.32 -14.51
N SER A 572 -37.49 20.53 -14.59
CA SER A 572 -37.82 21.61 -13.69
C SER A 572 -39.14 22.23 -14.14
N ARG A 573 -40.26 21.60 -13.77
CA ARG A 573 -41.57 22.26 -13.71
C ARG A 573 -42.12 22.10 -12.30
N SER A 574 -41.56 22.85 -11.36
CA SER A 574 -42.33 23.31 -10.21
C SER A 574 -43.33 24.36 -10.71
N PRO A 575 -44.63 24.23 -10.44
CA PRO A 575 -45.63 25.18 -10.91
C PRO A 575 -45.49 26.50 -10.13
N PRO A 576 -45.67 27.67 -10.78
CA PRO A 576 -45.67 28.94 -10.06
C PRO A 576 -46.95 29.08 -9.25
N CYS A 577 -46.81 29.18 -7.92
CA CYS A 577 -47.84 29.71 -7.03
C CYS A 577 -48.23 31.12 -7.49
N ARG A 578 -49.45 31.28 -8.01
CA ARG A 578 -50.03 32.61 -8.29
C ARG A 578 -50.56 33.23 -6.99
N PRO A 579 -50.39 34.55 -6.79
CA PRO A 579 -50.94 35.26 -5.64
C PRO A 579 -52.44 35.52 -5.83
N GLY A 580 -53.19 35.42 -4.74
CA GLY A 580 -54.62 35.72 -4.70
C GLY A 580 -54.92 37.15 -5.14
N ARG A 581 -55.83 37.30 -6.10
CA ARG A 581 -56.59 38.53 -6.33
C ARG A 581 -58.06 38.28 -6.04
N ARG A 582 -58.57 39.08 -5.10
CA ARG A 582 -59.98 39.33 -4.84
C ARG A 582 -60.71 39.62 -6.16
N ARG A 583 -61.88 39.00 -6.35
CA ARG A 583 -63.01 39.65 -7.05
C ARG A 583 -64.29 39.39 -6.27
N SER A 584 -64.94 40.51 -6.00
CA SER A 584 -66.25 40.67 -5.40
C SER A 584 -67.36 40.05 -6.23
N ALA A 585 -68.40 39.66 -5.51
CA ALA A 585 -69.71 39.27 -6.00
C ALA A 585 -70.39 40.35 -6.86
N ASN A 586 -71.33 39.86 -7.68
CA ASN A 586 -72.48 40.49 -8.36
C ASN A 586 -72.55 39.86 -9.76
N GLY A 587 -73.58 39.15 -10.21
CA GLY A 587 -74.91 38.84 -9.73
C GLY A 587 -75.59 38.10 -10.90
N TRP A 588 -76.37 37.06 -10.59
CA TRP A 588 -77.23 36.39 -11.59
C TRP A 588 -78.34 37.37 -12.05
N PRO A 589 -78.94 37.17 -13.24
CA PRO A 589 -80.19 36.38 -13.25
C PRO A 589 -80.42 35.49 -14.48
N THR A 590 -81.06 34.36 -14.15
CA THR A 590 -82.07 33.54 -14.83
C THR A 590 -82.55 33.81 -16.26
N HIS A 591 -82.67 32.70 -17.01
CA HIS A 591 -83.66 32.27 -18.01
C HIS A 591 -84.77 33.24 -18.50
N VAL A 592 -85.17 32.98 -19.77
CA VAL A 592 -86.39 33.40 -20.49
C VAL A 592 -86.21 34.56 -21.47
N SER A 593 -86.52 34.19 -22.73
CA SER A 593 -86.96 34.93 -23.92
C SER A 593 -86.20 36.16 -24.41
#